data_AF-A0A327YY02-F1
#
_entry.id   AF-A0A327YY02-F1
#
_cell.length_a   1.000
_cell.length_b   1.000
_cell.length_c   1.000
_cell.angle_alpha   90.00
_cell.angle_beta   90.00
_cell.angle_gamma   90.00
#
_symmetry.space_group_name_H-M   'P 1'
#
loop_
_entity.id
_entity.type
_entity.pdbx_description
1 polymer ?
#
loop_
_entity_poly.entity_id
_entity_poly.type
_entity_poly.pdbx_seq_one_letter_code
_entity_poly.pdbx_strand_id
1 'polypeptide(L)'
;MILQMAQQLCDADAQEPTDREVRLAVLAAAHLLHSEVGAHREDAAISAAQAGADYVELGNAIGMTRQGARRRWPGLAAITRTARQL
;
A
#
# COMPACT_ATOMS: atom_id res chain seq x y z
N MET A 1 -1.30 -8.49 -18.86
CA MET A 1 -0.22 -7.50 -19.10
C MET A 1 1.05 -7.86 -18.34
N ILE A 2 1.01 -8.01 -17.00
CA ILE A 2 2.19 -8.40 -16.18
C ILE A 2 2.80 -9.75 -16.62
N LEU A 3 1.96 -10.77 -16.87
CA LEU A 3 2.41 -12.08 -17.38
C LEU A 3 3.07 -12.01 -18.76
N GLN A 4 2.70 -11.04 -19.59
CA GLN A 4 3.22 -10.91 -20.96
C GLN A 4 4.60 -10.26 -20.97
N MET A 5 4.86 -9.33 -20.05
CA MET A 5 6.22 -8.77 -19.85
C MET A 5 7.17 -9.80 -19.25
N ALA A 6 6.69 -10.65 -18.33
CA ALA A 6 7.49 -11.74 -17.77
C ALA A 6 7.84 -12.78 -18.84
N GLN A 7 6.89 -13.11 -19.73
CA GLN A 7 7.12 -14.06 -20.83
C GLN A 7 8.15 -13.54 -21.85
N GLN A 8 8.12 -12.24 -22.18
CA GLN A 8 9.07 -11.63 -23.12
C GLN A 8 10.52 -11.61 -22.63
N LEU A 9 10.75 -11.74 -21.32
CA LEU A 9 12.10 -11.90 -20.75
C LEU A 9 12.61 -13.34 -20.82
N CYS A 10 11.71 -14.33 -20.88
CA CYS A 10 12.06 -15.75 -20.90
C CYS A 10 12.29 -16.31 -22.32
N ASP A 11 11.74 -15.68 -23.37
CA ASP A 11 11.71 -16.24 -24.73
C ASP A 11 12.76 -15.68 -25.71
N ALA A 12 13.67 -14.82 -25.26
CA ALA A 12 14.83 -14.41 -26.06
C ALA A 12 16.01 -15.34 -25.73
N ASP A 13 16.89 -15.58 -26.70
CA ASP A 13 18.20 -16.22 -26.57
C ASP A 13 19.08 -15.43 -25.57
N ALA A 14 18.75 -15.54 -24.29
CA ALA A 14 18.95 -14.46 -23.33
C ALA A 14 20.40 -14.46 -22.82
N GLN A 15 21.12 -13.43 -23.19
CA GLN A 15 22.31 -13.01 -22.47
C GLN A 15 21.98 -12.98 -20.96
N GLU A 16 22.75 -13.71 -20.16
CA GLU A 16 22.58 -13.73 -18.70
C GLU A 16 22.52 -12.28 -18.19
N PRO A 17 21.45 -11.90 -17.47
CA PRO A 17 21.26 -10.53 -17.02
C PRO A 17 22.44 -10.14 -16.14
N THR A 18 22.99 -8.96 -16.38
CA THR A 18 24.08 -8.46 -15.56
C THR A 18 23.61 -8.27 -14.12
N ASP A 19 24.52 -8.44 -13.18
CA ASP A 19 24.35 -8.12 -11.76
C ASP A 19 23.66 -6.77 -11.49
N ARG A 20 23.93 -5.77 -12.35
CA ARG A 20 23.31 -4.45 -12.30
C ARG A 20 21.84 -4.48 -12.71
N GLU A 21 21.51 -5.18 -13.80
CA GLU A 21 20.13 -5.31 -14.27
C GLU A 21 19.26 -6.05 -13.25
N VAL A 22 19.79 -7.11 -12.63
CA VAL A 22 19.11 -7.83 -11.55
C VAL A 22 18.82 -6.89 -10.37
N ARG A 23 19.81 -6.12 -9.90
CA ARG A 23 19.62 -5.16 -8.80
C ARG A 23 18.61 -4.06 -9.13
N LEU A 24 18.60 -3.56 -10.36
CA LEU A 24 17.62 -2.57 -10.81
C LEU A 24 16.20 -3.15 -10.89
N ALA A 25 16.05 -4.38 -11.38
CA ALA A 25 14.77 -5.07 -11.42
C ALA A 25 14.20 -5.29 -10.01
N VAL A 26 15.04 -5.69 -9.04
CA VAL A 26 14.64 -5.83 -7.64
C VAL A 26 14.16 -4.50 -7.05
N LEU A 27 14.88 -3.40 -7.30
CA LEU A 27 14.46 -2.07 -6.85
C LEU A 27 13.11 -1.67 -7.47
N ALA A 28 12.94 -1.88 -8.77
CA ALA A 28 11.69 -1.56 -9.47
C ALA A 28 10.51 -2.37 -8.90
N ALA A 29 10.70 -3.67 -8.68
CA ALA A 29 9.69 -4.53 -8.06
C ALA A 29 9.35 -4.07 -6.63
N ALA A 30 10.37 -3.76 -5.81
CA ALA A 30 10.16 -3.26 -4.45
C ALA A 30 9.40 -1.93 -4.43
N HIS A 31 9.68 -1.03 -5.39
CA HIS A 31 8.98 0.24 -5.51
C HIS A 31 7.50 0.05 -5.86
N LEU A 32 7.19 -0.82 -6.83
CA LEU A 32 5.81 -1.14 -7.21
C LEU A 32 5.04 -1.78 -6.04
N LEU A 33 5.64 -2.76 -5.35
CA LEU A 33 5.01 -3.36 -4.19
C LEU A 33 4.74 -2.32 -3.08
N HIS A 34 5.69 -1.40 -2.87
CA HIS A 34 5.51 -0.34 -1.89
C HIS A 34 4.35 0.61 -2.25
N SER A 35 4.22 1.00 -3.52
CA SER A 35 3.14 1.90 -3.96
C SER A 35 1.77 1.24 -3.79
N GLU A 36 1.63 -0.03 -4.21
CA GLU A 36 0.37 -0.77 -4.11
C GLU A 36 -0.03 -0.99 -2.65
N VAL A 37 0.90 -1.40 -1.78
CA VAL A 37 0.65 -1.53 -0.33
C VAL A 37 0.35 -0.15 0.29
N GLY A 38 0.93 0.92 -0.25
CA GLY A 38 0.62 2.29 0.13
C GLY A 38 -0.85 2.63 -0.12
N ALA A 39 -1.32 2.41 -1.35
CA ALA A 39 -2.70 2.66 -1.78
C ALA A 39 -3.69 1.77 -1.01
N HIS A 40 -3.42 0.47 -0.91
CA HIS A 40 -4.30 -0.46 -0.19
C HIS A 40 -4.47 -0.11 1.29
N ARG A 41 -3.43 0.43 1.94
CA ARG A 41 -3.53 0.93 3.33
C ARG A 41 -4.40 2.17 3.46
N GLU A 42 -4.45 3.02 2.45
CA GLU A 42 -5.34 4.19 2.44
C GLU A 42 -6.80 3.73 2.37
N ASP A 43 -7.10 2.84 1.41
CA ASP A 43 -8.44 2.28 1.23
C ASP A 43 -8.91 1.53 2.47
N ALA A 44 -8.03 0.73 3.08
CA ALA A 44 -8.33 0.01 4.32
C ALA A 44 -8.62 0.96 5.49
N ALA A 45 -7.88 2.08 5.61
CA ALA A 45 -8.13 3.06 6.66
C ALA A 45 -9.48 3.79 6.47
N ILE A 46 -9.81 4.14 5.22
CA ILE A 46 -11.12 4.71 4.88
C ILE A 46 -12.23 3.72 5.18
N SER A 47 -12.10 2.47 4.76
CA SER A 47 -13.09 1.40 5.01
C SER A 47 -13.30 1.17 6.51
N ALA A 48 -12.23 1.11 7.30
CA ALA A 48 -12.32 1.01 8.74
C ALA A 48 -13.01 2.23 9.37
N ALA A 49 -12.70 3.45 8.89
CA ALA A 49 -13.39 4.66 9.35
C ALA A 49 -14.88 4.68 8.99
N GLN A 50 -15.25 4.17 7.81
CA GLN A 50 -16.65 3.97 7.41
C GLN A 50 -17.37 2.94 8.27
N ALA A 51 -16.65 1.96 8.83
CA ALA A 51 -17.15 1.05 9.84
C ALA A 51 -17.15 1.65 11.27
N GLY A 52 -16.76 2.92 11.42
CA GLY A 52 -16.76 3.63 12.69
C GLY A 52 -15.46 3.54 13.48
N ALA A 53 -14.36 3.02 12.91
CA ALA A 53 -13.06 3.03 13.59
C ALA A 53 -12.51 4.46 13.71
N ASP A 54 -12.06 4.84 14.90
CA ASP A 54 -11.42 6.14 15.12
C ASP A 54 -9.88 6.04 15.07
N TYR A 55 -9.20 7.19 15.15
CA TYR A 55 -7.74 7.23 15.04
C TYR A 55 -6.99 6.45 16.12
N VAL A 56 -7.59 6.16 17.28
CA VAL A 56 -6.96 5.29 18.29
C VAL A 56 -6.97 3.85 17.77
N GLU A 57 -8.12 3.38 17.30
CA GLU A 57 -8.29 2.02 16.78
C GLU A 57 -7.44 1.79 15.52
N LEU A 58 -7.47 2.74 14.58
CA LEU A 58 -6.62 2.71 13.38
C LEU A 58 -5.13 2.70 13.74
N GLY A 59 -4.72 3.54 14.70
CA GLY A 59 -3.34 3.58 15.17
C GLY A 59 -2.91 2.26 15.78
N ASN A 60 -3.70 1.73 16.71
CA ASN A 60 -3.41 0.48 17.40
C ASN A 60 -3.29 -0.71 16.43
N ALA A 61 -4.13 -0.78 15.40
CA ALA A 61 -4.11 -1.86 14.41
C ALA A 61 -2.78 -1.97 13.65
N ILE A 62 -2.01 -0.88 13.53
CA ILE A 62 -0.73 -0.84 12.81
C ILE A 62 0.45 -0.38 13.68
N GLY A 63 0.30 -0.40 15.00
CA GLY A 63 1.38 -0.03 15.93
C GLY A 63 1.76 1.46 15.90
N MET A 64 0.81 2.35 15.66
CA MET A 64 1.00 3.80 15.56
C MET A 64 0.18 4.54 16.62
N THR A 65 0.68 5.68 17.10
CA THR A 65 -0.10 6.54 18.01
C THR A 65 -1.30 7.16 17.29
N ARG A 66 -2.33 7.55 18.06
CA ARG A 66 -3.49 8.32 17.55
C ARG A 66 -3.07 9.55 16.73
N GLN A 67 -2.07 10.30 17.19
CA GLN A 67 -1.61 11.50 16.49
C GLN A 67 -0.88 11.14 15.20
N GLY A 68 -0.13 10.04 15.18
CA GLY A 68 0.45 9.49 13.96
C GLY A 68 -0.63 9.11 12.95
N ALA A 69 -1.66 8.38 13.39
CA ALA A 69 -2.77 7.96 12.55
C ALA A 69 -3.49 9.17 11.93
N ARG A 70 -3.78 10.20 12.74
CA ARG A 70 -4.37 11.46 12.26
C ARG A 70 -3.50 12.19 11.25
N ARG A 71 -2.17 12.22 11.47
CA ARG A 71 -1.23 12.88 10.54
C ARG A 71 -1.17 12.13 9.21
N ARG A 72 -1.24 10.80 9.25
CA ARG A 72 -1.21 9.96 8.05
C ARG A 72 -2.52 10.03 7.27
N TRP A 73 -3.66 10.00 7.96
CA TRP A 73 -4.99 9.98 7.37
C TRP A 73 -5.81 11.19 7.81
N PRO A 74 -5.49 12.41 7.35
CA PRO A 74 -6.25 13.59 7.73
C PRO A 74 -7.70 13.48 7.24
N GLY A 75 -8.66 13.90 8.07
CA GLY A 75 -10.07 14.03 7.68
C GLY A 75 -10.98 12.85 8.01
N LEU A 76 -10.46 11.67 8.36
CA LEU A 76 -11.29 10.48 8.66
C LEU A 76 -12.23 10.66 9.86
N ALA A 77 -11.94 11.57 10.79
CA ALA A 77 -12.80 11.82 11.95
C ALA A 77 -14.25 12.21 11.60
N ALA A 78 -14.47 12.87 10.46
CA ALA A 78 -15.83 13.17 10.01
C ALA A 78 -16.57 11.90 9.55
N ILE A 79 -15.88 11.03 8.80
CA ILE A 79 -16.40 9.76 8.31
C ILE A 79 -16.77 8.85 9.48
N THR A 80 -15.86 8.66 10.44
CA THR A 80 -16.10 7.87 11.65
C THR A 80 -17.32 8.38 12.42
N ARG A 81 -17.46 9.71 12.58
CA ARG A 81 -18.59 10.29 13.32
C ARG A 81 -19.92 9.97 12.65
N THR A 82 -20.00 10.12 11.33
CA THR A 82 -21.21 9.78 10.57
C THR A 82 -21.54 8.30 10.71
N ALA A 83 -20.54 7.42 10.60
CA ALA A 83 -20.73 5.96 10.72
C ALA A 83 -21.27 5.53 12.09
N ARG A 84 -20.83 6.17 13.19
CA ARG A 84 -21.28 5.84 14.56
C ARG A 84 -22.67 6.40 14.93
N GLN A 85 -23.25 7.24 14.08
CA GLN A 85 -24.58 7.83 14.28
C GLN A 85 -25.70 7.04 13.58
N LEU A 86 -25.32 6.05 12.78
CA LEU A 86 -26.20 5.09 12.11
C LEU A 86 -26.28 3.79 12.94
#